data_AF-I0EP20-F1
#
_entry.id   AF-I0EP20-F1
#
_cell.length_a   1.000
_cell.length_b   1.000
_cell.length_c   1.000
_cell.angle_alpha   90.00
_cell.angle_beta   90.00
_cell.angle_gamma   90.00
#
_symmetry.space_group_name_H-M   'P 1'
#
loop_
_entity.id
_entity.type
_entity.pdbx_description
1 polymer ?
#
loop_
_entity_poly.entity_id
_entity_poly.type
_entity_poly.pdbx_seq_one_letter_code
_entity_poly.pdbx_strand_id
1 'polypeptide(L)'
;MNDNNNISKGRKAIITILRPKIDRPITYKIKTESGKYSEYEELYNMFGYFLETKETFYKDYDLIPLYTKQALTTCKRQIGEKEIQYNDDETQRLIITSESHNFIKEGYYIEDEEDEKGFAKIFSFINKILSSNKYNQVIVDVTHGFRHLPMLILVDLIIQNFQNTSKVEKILYAKTIGDEKENKYEIIDLKDYLDIANIMFVVSSFKHNFTTSNIEVSSKYSGFINSLCEVSNDLLSLNINHLTKQDGQGSANKLLKDIQKLQEELEKETQNKEHFLINPLKDLAEFVKGLINFEGKKYYQTYLELSEIFYERDYLINSIALLCESARYFIKTQLKRECSEDLTNKIESIEDNLDTYETLRFFSGLSRIAKNRDGNYIEDPRDPNSSQYLSKFAWSEERVIIRGKERRIEANEKVKNRVIKNTFQNRDSQNSDDYNVLREKCMAINGTLSKVSMLSDEIDDLRNKLVHINPNNDFDEIKKQINEKIERYKEIINEDTPTN
;
A
#
# COMPACT_ATOMS: atom_id res chain seq x y z
N MET A 1 18.52 -39.95 5.13
CA MET A 1 17.55 -40.49 4.16
C MET A 1 17.21 -39.35 3.22
N ASN A 2 17.67 -39.46 1.98
CA ASN A 2 17.48 -38.46 0.94
C ASN A 2 16.03 -38.53 0.46
N ASP A 3 15.24 -37.52 0.79
CA ASP A 3 13.95 -37.34 0.13
C ASP A 3 14.15 -36.55 -1.17
N ASN A 4 13.74 -37.21 -2.24
CA ASN A 4 13.87 -36.81 -3.63
C ASN A 4 13.16 -35.49 -3.93
N ASN A 5 13.94 -34.42 -4.10
CA ASN A 5 13.55 -33.23 -4.86
C ASN A 5 13.51 -33.55 -6.37
N ASN A 6 12.54 -34.36 -6.79
CA ASN A 6 12.12 -34.41 -8.20
C ASN A 6 10.80 -33.66 -8.33
N ILE A 7 10.88 -32.33 -8.29
CA ILE A 7 9.86 -31.48 -8.89
C ILE A 7 9.83 -31.89 -10.37
N SER A 8 8.73 -32.48 -10.83
CA SER A 8 8.55 -32.79 -12.24
C SER A 8 8.85 -31.52 -13.05
N LYS A 9 9.87 -31.55 -13.93
CA LYS A 9 10.12 -30.45 -14.88
C LYS A 9 8.86 -30.26 -15.71
N GLY A 10 8.00 -29.31 -15.32
CA GLY A 10 6.81 -28.99 -16.10
C GLY A 10 7.24 -28.47 -17.47
N ARG A 11 6.42 -28.74 -18.48
CA ARG A 11 6.72 -28.32 -19.85
C ARG A 11 6.72 -26.80 -19.94
N LYS A 12 7.39 -26.23 -20.94
CA LYS A 12 7.30 -24.81 -21.24
C LYS A 12 6.51 -24.59 -22.53
N ALA A 13 5.97 -23.40 -22.75
CA ALA A 13 5.22 -23.08 -23.96
C ALA A 13 5.67 -21.76 -24.58
N ILE A 14 5.55 -21.65 -25.91
CA ILE A 14 5.64 -20.41 -26.67
C ILE A 14 4.29 -20.22 -27.34
N ILE A 15 3.60 -19.12 -27.06
CA ILE A 15 2.41 -18.70 -27.81
C ILE A 15 2.89 -17.74 -28.90
N THR A 16 2.58 -18.01 -30.16
CA THR A 16 2.98 -17.15 -31.29
C THR A 16 1.82 -16.91 -32.23
N ILE A 17 1.74 -15.68 -32.76
CA ILE A 17 0.72 -15.31 -33.74
C ILE A 17 1.28 -15.55 -35.14
N LEU A 18 0.65 -16.47 -35.88
CA LEU A 18 1.03 -16.78 -37.23
C LEU A 18 0.63 -15.63 -38.16
N ARG A 19 1.61 -15.14 -38.92
CA ARG A 19 1.40 -14.12 -39.94
C ARG A 19 1.25 -14.78 -41.33
N PRO A 20 0.38 -14.27 -42.21
CA PRO A 20 0.43 -14.58 -43.64
C PRO A 20 1.81 -14.28 -44.23
N LYS A 21 2.21 -15.02 -45.27
CA LYS A 21 3.52 -14.90 -45.91
C LYS A 21 3.87 -13.45 -46.26
N ILE A 22 5.10 -13.05 -45.95
CA ILE A 22 5.77 -11.90 -46.56
C ILE A 22 6.54 -12.41 -47.78
N ASP A 23 6.41 -11.76 -48.93
CA ASP A 23 7.07 -12.18 -50.18
C ASP A 23 8.59 -12.04 -50.15
N ARG A 24 9.14 -11.42 -49.10
CA ARG A 24 10.56 -11.16 -48.94
C ARG A 24 11.09 -11.80 -47.66
N PRO A 25 12.32 -12.37 -47.71
CA PRO A 25 12.98 -12.86 -46.52
C PRO A 25 13.28 -11.71 -45.55
N ILE A 26 13.43 -12.10 -44.29
CA ILE A 26 13.61 -11.29 -43.11
C ILE A 26 14.85 -11.77 -42.39
N THR A 27 15.63 -10.83 -41.86
CA THR A 27 16.72 -11.13 -40.94
C THR A 27 16.32 -10.76 -39.52
N TYR A 28 16.35 -11.72 -38.60
CA TYR A 28 16.17 -11.48 -37.17
C TYR A 28 17.52 -11.42 -36.46
N LYS A 29 17.70 -10.41 -35.62
CA LYS A 29 18.83 -10.27 -34.71
C LYS A 29 18.33 -10.44 -33.28
N ILE A 30 19.01 -11.26 -32.49
CA ILE A 30 18.71 -11.40 -31.06
C ILE A 30 19.98 -11.21 -30.26
N LYS A 31 19.87 -10.49 -29.14
CA LYS A 31 20.95 -10.35 -28.18
C LYS A 31 20.95 -11.56 -27.25
N THR A 32 22.05 -12.30 -27.21
CA THR A 32 22.24 -13.44 -26.31
C THR A 32 22.47 -12.97 -24.87
N GLU A 33 22.36 -13.90 -23.91
CA GLU A 33 22.68 -13.63 -22.50
C GLU A 33 24.12 -13.13 -22.29
N SER A 34 25.04 -13.48 -23.19
CA SER A 34 26.42 -12.99 -23.21
C SER A 34 26.57 -11.57 -23.80
N GLY A 35 25.47 -10.93 -24.17
CA GLY A 35 25.42 -9.58 -24.72
C GLY A 35 25.83 -9.46 -26.19
N LYS A 36 26.12 -10.58 -26.86
CA LYS A 36 26.47 -10.63 -28.30
C LYS A 36 25.21 -10.76 -29.14
N TYR A 37 25.24 -10.29 -30.38
CA TYR A 37 24.15 -10.51 -31.32
C TYR A 37 24.36 -11.80 -32.11
N SER A 38 23.28 -12.56 -32.27
CA SER A 38 23.15 -13.65 -33.23
C SER A 38 22.16 -13.25 -34.31
N GLU A 39 22.49 -13.55 -35.56
CA GLU A 39 21.66 -13.21 -36.72
C GLU A 39 21.12 -14.48 -37.36
N TYR A 40 19.84 -14.43 -37.75
CA TYR A 40 19.10 -15.49 -38.41
C TYR A 40 18.52 -14.93 -39.69
N GLU A 41 19.00 -15.41 -40.83
CA GLU A 41 18.71 -14.88 -42.16
C GLU A 41 17.71 -15.77 -42.91
N GLU A 42 17.15 -15.26 -44.00
CA GLU A 42 16.25 -16.00 -44.89
C GLU A 42 14.94 -16.53 -44.25
N LEU A 43 14.53 -15.92 -43.13
CA LEU A 43 13.28 -16.23 -42.44
C LEU A 43 12.10 -15.46 -43.03
N TYR A 44 10.87 -15.90 -42.76
CA TYR A 44 9.66 -15.23 -43.31
C TYR A 44 8.72 -14.67 -42.24
N ASN A 45 8.90 -15.08 -40.99
CA ASN A 45 8.10 -14.69 -39.83
C ASN A 45 8.76 -15.21 -38.54
N MET A 46 8.26 -14.76 -37.38
CA MET A 46 8.71 -15.26 -36.06
C MET A 46 8.49 -16.76 -35.88
N PHE A 47 7.49 -17.33 -36.53
CA PHE A 47 7.27 -18.78 -36.50
C PHE A 47 8.46 -19.55 -37.08
N GLY A 48 8.99 -19.13 -38.24
CA GLY A 48 10.20 -19.70 -38.84
C GLY A 48 11.43 -19.56 -37.93
N TYR A 49 11.57 -18.42 -37.24
CA TYR A 49 12.61 -18.24 -36.23
C TYR A 49 12.52 -19.29 -35.12
N PHE A 50 11.33 -19.57 -34.59
CA PHE A 50 11.15 -20.60 -33.56
C PHE A 50 11.43 -22.02 -34.06
N LEU A 51 11.14 -22.32 -35.33
CA LEU A 51 11.51 -23.61 -35.93
C LEU A 51 13.04 -23.76 -36.01
N GLU A 52 13.73 -22.74 -36.53
CA GLU A 52 15.18 -22.78 -36.71
C GLU A 52 15.94 -22.82 -35.37
N THR A 53 15.40 -22.15 -34.35
CA THR A 53 16.01 -22.07 -33.02
C THR A 53 15.49 -23.12 -32.03
N LYS A 54 14.67 -24.07 -32.51
CA LYS A 54 14.04 -25.10 -31.67
C LYS A 54 15.08 -25.91 -30.90
N GLU A 55 16.11 -26.42 -31.57
CA GLU A 55 17.10 -27.30 -30.96
C GLU A 55 18.13 -26.57 -30.08
N THR A 56 18.27 -25.25 -30.27
CA THR A 56 19.28 -24.43 -29.58
C THR A 56 18.74 -23.72 -28.35
N PHE A 57 17.66 -22.96 -28.50
CA PHE A 57 17.11 -22.12 -27.43
C PHE A 57 15.81 -22.66 -26.85
N TYR A 58 15.00 -23.35 -27.67
CA TYR A 58 13.62 -23.68 -27.31
C TYR A 58 13.33 -25.17 -27.21
N LYS A 59 14.35 -25.99 -26.91
CA LYS A 59 14.27 -27.46 -26.94
C LYS A 59 13.14 -28.01 -26.08
N ASP A 60 12.90 -27.41 -24.92
CA ASP A 60 11.91 -27.86 -23.96
C ASP A 60 10.54 -27.14 -24.07
N TYR A 61 10.35 -26.32 -25.13
CA TYR A 61 9.11 -25.57 -25.34
C TYR A 61 8.18 -26.25 -26.34
N ASP A 62 6.92 -26.35 -25.97
CA ASP A 62 5.82 -26.58 -26.89
C ASP A 62 5.50 -25.26 -27.63
N LEU A 63 5.26 -25.30 -28.94
CA LEU A 63 4.86 -24.14 -29.74
C LEU A 63 3.35 -24.14 -29.96
N ILE A 64 2.66 -23.09 -29.55
CA ILE A 64 1.20 -22.97 -29.59
C ILE A 64 0.84 -21.81 -30.54
N PRO A 65 0.42 -22.10 -31.78
CA PRO A 65 0.12 -21.07 -32.75
C PRO A 65 -1.28 -20.46 -32.56
N LEU A 66 -1.41 -19.15 -32.75
CA LEU A 66 -2.68 -18.45 -32.96
C LEU A 66 -2.74 -18.08 -34.45
N TYR A 67 -3.78 -18.47 -35.17
CA TYR A 67 -3.76 -18.35 -36.65
C TYR A 67 -5.11 -18.11 -37.29
N THR A 68 -5.09 -17.38 -38.40
CA THR A 68 -6.20 -17.32 -39.35
C THR A 68 -6.02 -18.36 -40.46
N LYS A 69 -7.05 -18.55 -41.28
CA LYS A 69 -7.01 -19.46 -42.44
C LYS A 69 -5.88 -19.13 -43.42
N GLN A 70 -5.66 -17.83 -43.65
CA GLN A 70 -4.61 -17.34 -44.55
C GLN A 70 -3.20 -17.60 -43.99
N ALA A 71 -3.00 -17.37 -42.69
CA ALA A 71 -1.73 -17.63 -42.02
C ALA A 71 -1.38 -19.13 -41.99
N LEU A 72 -2.39 -19.98 -41.73
CA LEU A 72 -2.24 -21.44 -41.74
C LEU A 72 -1.70 -21.96 -43.08
N THR A 73 -2.24 -21.45 -44.20
CA THR A 73 -1.80 -21.83 -45.55
C THR A 73 -0.32 -21.52 -45.80
N THR A 74 0.19 -20.45 -45.18
CA THR A 74 1.61 -20.09 -45.25
C THR A 74 2.46 -21.05 -44.43
N CYS A 75 2.08 -21.33 -43.18
CA CYS A 75 2.84 -22.22 -42.30
C CYS A 75 2.92 -23.64 -42.85
N LYS A 76 1.87 -24.13 -43.52
CA LYS A 76 1.90 -25.41 -44.25
C LYS A 76 3.06 -25.54 -45.23
N ARG A 77 3.41 -24.45 -45.93
CA ARG A 77 4.52 -24.44 -46.88
C ARG A 77 5.88 -24.44 -46.20
N GLN A 78 5.98 -23.96 -44.96
CA GLN A 78 7.22 -23.96 -44.18
C GLN A 78 7.49 -25.31 -43.48
N ILE A 79 6.43 -25.99 -43.02
CA ILE A 79 6.53 -27.27 -42.30
C ILE A 79 6.42 -28.48 -43.27
N GLY A 80 5.69 -28.33 -44.38
CA GLY A 80 5.40 -29.38 -45.35
C GLY A 80 3.93 -29.84 -45.30
N GLU A 81 3.24 -29.81 -46.44
CA GLU A 81 1.78 -30.08 -46.52
C GLU A 81 1.35 -31.48 -46.07
N LYS A 82 2.26 -32.46 -46.09
CA LYS A 82 1.98 -33.86 -45.73
C LYS A 82 1.90 -34.12 -44.22
N GLU A 83 2.15 -33.10 -43.40
CA GLU A 83 2.29 -33.24 -41.96
C GLU A 83 1.08 -32.74 -41.17
N ILE A 84 -0.02 -32.36 -41.85
CA ILE A 84 -1.19 -31.72 -41.23
C ILE A 84 -2.49 -32.46 -41.56
N GLN A 85 -3.22 -32.92 -40.54
CA GLN A 85 -4.57 -33.46 -40.66
C GLN A 85 -5.61 -32.46 -40.15
N TYR A 86 -6.82 -32.54 -40.72
CA TYR A 86 -7.99 -31.80 -40.27
C TYR A 86 -8.95 -32.75 -39.57
N ASN A 87 -9.62 -32.27 -38.52
CA ASN A 87 -10.91 -32.86 -38.17
C ASN A 87 -11.95 -32.31 -39.15
N ASP A 88 -12.67 -33.20 -39.81
CA ASP A 88 -13.94 -32.89 -40.46
C ASP A 88 -14.91 -32.45 -39.36
N ASP A 89 -15.11 -31.13 -39.25
CA ASP A 89 -16.25 -30.40 -38.66
C ASP A 89 -15.77 -29.03 -38.19
N GLU A 90 -16.13 -27.99 -38.95
CA GLU A 90 -16.21 -26.54 -38.64
C GLU A 90 -15.01 -25.82 -37.96
N THR A 91 -14.02 -26.51 -37.41
CA THR A 91 -13.07 -25.96 -36.42
C THR A 91 -11.64 -25.79 -36.94
N GLN A 92 -11.34 -26.16 -38.19
CA GLN A 92 -10.04 -25.98 -38.88
C GLN A 92 -8.80 -26.18 -37.98
N ARG A 93 -8.82 -27.20 -37.10
CA ARG A 93 -7.76 -27.43 -36.11
C ARG A 93 -6.47 -27.92 -36.77
N LEU A 94 -5.35 -27.29 -36.45
CA LEU A 94 -4.01 -27.73 -36.82
C LEU A 94 -3.63 -28.99 -36.00
N ILE A 95 -3.58 -30.15 -36.65
CA ILE A 95 -3.03 -31.39 -36.09
C ILE A 95 -1.74 -31.71 -36.82
N ILE A 96 -0.61 -31.67 -36.11
CA ILE A 96 0.70 -32.02 -36.69
C ILE A 96 0.99 -33.49 -36.44
N THR A 97 1.13 -34.25 -37.53
CA THR A 97 1.32 -35.71 -37.49
C THR A 97 2.77 -36.13 -37.63
N SER A 98 3.68 -35.18 -37.87
CA SER A 98 5.10 -35.45 -38.03
C SER A 98 5.82 -35.54 -36.69
N GLU A 99 6.65 -36.57 -36.51
CA GLU A 99 7.46 -36.74 -35.31
C GLU A 99 8.48 -35.61 -35.14
N SER A 100 9.02 -35.05 -36.23
CA SER A 100 9.98 -33.95 -36.19
C SER A 100 9.38 -32.61 -35.74
N HIS A 101 8.05 -32.48 -35.80
CA HIS A 101 7.33 -31.25 -35.46
C HIS A 101 6.32 -31.45 -34.32
N ASN A 102 6.43 -32.54 -33.57
CA ASN A 102 5.49 -32.87 -32.49
C ASN A 102 5.45 -31.84 -31.36
N PHE A 103 6.44 -30.94 -31.27
CA PHE A 103 6.51 -29.86 -30.30
C PHE A 103 5.49 -28.76 -30.59
N ILE A 104 5.01 -28.66 -31.83
CA ILE A 104 3.93 -27.75 -32.20
C ILE A 104 2.61 -28.39 -31.78
N LYS A 105 1.90 -27.74 -30.86
CA LYS A 105 0.66 -28.23 -30.26
C LYS A 105 -0.56 -27.59 -30.88
N GLU A 106 -1.73 -28.11 -30.51
CA GLU A 106 -3.02 -27.53 -30.90
C GLU A 106 -3.06 -26.04 -30.54
N GLY A 107 -3.27 -25.24 -31.58
CA GLY A 107 -3.37 -23.78 -31.51
C GLY A 107 -4.81 -23.29 -31.59
N TYR A 108 -5.00 -21.98 -31.48
CA TYR A 108 -6.32 -21.37 -31.60
C TYR A 108 -6.54 -20.78 -33.01
N TYR A 109 -7.63 -21.20 -33.65
CA TYR A 109 -8.08 -20.64 -34.92
C TYR A 109 -8.86 -19.35 -34.67
N ILE A 110 -8.40 -18.27 -35.29
CA ILE A 110 -9.04 -16.95 -35.26
C ILE A 110 -9.91 -16.85 -36.52
N GLU A 111 -11.22 -16.71 -36.33
CA GLU A 111 -12.17 -16.52 -37.42
C GLU A 111 -11.97 -15.13 -38.06
N ASP A 112 -11.96 -15.07 -39.41
CA ASP A 112 -11.62 -13.86 -40.18
C ASP A 112 -12.63 -12.69 -39.98
N GLU A 113 -13.77 -12.92 -39.31
CA GLU A 113 -14.88 -11.96 -39.13
C GLU A 113 -15.02 -11.36 -37.73
N GLU A 114 -14.13 -11.63 -36.77
CA GLU A 114 -14.48 -11.32 -35.38
C GLU A 114 -14.44 -9.81 -35.01
N ASP A 115 -15.62 -9.37 -34.56
CA ASP A 115 -15.95 -8.23 -33.72
C ASP A 115 -15.27 -8.32 -32.32
N GLU A 116 -15.58 -7.39 -31.40
CA GLU A 116 -15.02 -7.37 -30.03
C GLU A 116 -15.12 -8.72 -29.28
N LYS A 117 -16.04 -9.62 -29.68
CA LYS A 117 -16.23 -10.95 -29.08
C LYS A 117 -15.10 -11.93 -29.42
N GLY A 118 -14.39 -11.75 -30.53
CA GLY A 118 -13.26 -12.61 -30.89
C GLY A 118 -12.04 -12.42 -30.02
N PHE A 119 -11.75 -11.18 -29.65
CA PHE A 119 -10.66 -10.86 -28.73
C PHE A 119 -10.84 -11.53 -27.38
N ALA A 120 -12.07 -11.54 -26.84
CA ALA A 120 -12.37 -12.21 -25.59
C ALA A 120 -12.05 -13.71 -25.63
N LYS A 121 -12.32 -14.39 -26.76
CA LYS A 121 -11.97 -15.80 -26.91
C LYS A 121 -10.46 -16.02 -27.01
N ILE A 122 -9.73 -15.15 -27.72
CA ILE A 122 -8.26 -15.19 -27.78
C ILE A 122 -7.66 -15.02 -26.39
N PHE A 123 -8.09 -14.03 -25.61
CA PHE A 123 -7.62 -13.81 -24.23
C PHE A 123 -7.99 -14.99 -23.34
N SER A 124 -9.22 -15.52 -23.45
CA SER A 124 -9.62 -16.72 -22.71
C SER A 124 -8.72 -17.93 -23.00
N PHE A 125 -8.30 -18.11 -24.27
CA PHE A 125 -7.38 -19.17 -24.65
C PHE A 125 -5.97 -18.95 -24.07
N ILE A 126 -5.42 -17.74 -24.19
CA ILE A 126 -4.11 -17.38 -23.61
C ILE A 126 -4.15 -17.57 -22.08
N ASN A 127 -5.18 -17.06 -21.42
CA ASN A 127 -5.39 -17.16 -19.98
C ASN A 127 -5.52 -18.60 -19.53
N LYS A 128 -6.22 -19.46 -20.28
CA LYS A 128 -6.26 -20.91 -20.00
C LYS A 128 -4.87 -21.54 -20.01
N ILE A 129 -3.99 -21.14 -20.92
CA ILE A 129 -2.60 -21.65 -20.97
C ILE A 129 -1.81 -21.14 -19.76
N LEU A 130 -1.91 -19.85 -19.44
CA LEU A 130 -1.21 -19.22 -18.31
C LEU A 130 -1.69 -19.77 -16.96
N SER A 131 -2.99 -20.04 -16.79
CA SER A 131 -3.53 -20.64 -15.57
C SER A 131 -3.33 -22.16 -15.51
N SER A 132 -2.95 -22.83 -16.60
CA SER A 132 -2.80 -24.29 -16.62
C SER A 132 -1.55 -24.77 -15.87
N ASN A 133 -1.67 -25.84 -15.08
CA ASN A 133 -0.52 -26.52 -14.48
C ASN A 133 0.29 -27.36 -15.48
N LYS A 134 -0.13 -27.41 -16.75
CA LYS A 134 0.57 -28.15 -17.81
C LYS A 134 1.90 -27.48 -18.16
N TYR A 135 1.92 -26.15 -18.14
CA TYR A 135 3.08 -25.35 -18.47
C TYR A 135 3.57 -24.59 -17.25
N ASN A 136 4.84 -24.69 -16.92
CA ASN A 136 5.41 -23.94 -15.79
C ASN A 136 5.78 -22.51 -16.20
N GLN A 137 6.18 -22.33 -17.45
CA GLN A 137 6.63 -21.07 -18.01
C GLN A 137 6.11 -20.91 -19.44
N VAL A 138 5.73 -19.69 -19.77
CA VAL A 138 5.16 -19.34 -21.08
C VAL A 138 5.87 -18.11 -21.63
N ILE A 139 6.36 -18.23 -22.86
CA ILE A 139 6.81 -17.11 -23.68
C ILE A 139 5.63 -16.68 -24.55
N VAL A 140 5.40 -15.38 -24.66
CA VAL A 140 4.35 -14.85 -25.53
C VAL A 140 4.97 -13.95 -26.59
N ASP A 141 4.82 -14.34 -27.84
CA ASP A 141 5.22 -13.53 -28.99
C ASP A 141 4.06 -12.62 -29.42
N VAL A 142 4.32 -11.32 -29.35
CA VAL A 142 3.40 -10.23 -29.74
C VAL A 142 3.91 -9.48 -30.98
N THR A 143 4.87 -10.05 -31.71
CA THR A 143 5.46 -9.43 -32.92
C THR A 143 4.44 -9.27 -34.03
N HIS A 144 3.56 -10.25 -34.18
CA HIS A 144 2.56 -10.28 -35.24
C HIS A 144 1.18 -10.18 -34.63
N GLY A 145 0.26 -9.58 -35.37
CA GLY A 145 -1.12 -9.38 -34.94
C GLY A 145 -1.80 -8.39 -35.87
N PHE A 146 -3.12 -8.49 -35.96
CA PHE A 146 -3.90 -7.52 -36.71
C PHE A 146 -4.22 -6.32 -35.81
N ARG A 147 -4.12 -5.11 -36.38
CA ARG A 147 -4.49 -3.85 -35.73
C ARG A 147 -3.88 -3.70 -34.32
N HIS A 148 -4.72 -3.74 -33.29
CA HIS A 148 -4.38 -3.44 -31.89
C HIS A 148 -4.22 -4.70 -31.02
N LEU A 149 -4.31 -5.92 -31.60
CA LEU A 149 -4.23 -7.17 -30.86
C LEU A 149 -2.95 -7.32 -29.99
N PRO A 150 -1.74 -7.02 -30.49
CA PRO A 150 -0.52 -7.09 -29.67
C PRO A 150 -0.59 -6.24 -28.41
N MET A 151 -1.17 -5.03 -28.50
CA MET A 151 -1.33 -4.14 -27.35
C MET A 151 -2.34 -4.71 -26.35
N LEU A 152 -3.46 -5.26 -26.82
CA LEU A 152 -4.44 -5.87 -25.92
C LEU A 152 -3.90 -7.11 -25.22
N ILE A 153 -3.11 -7.94 -25.92
CA ILE A 153 -2.44 -9.08 -25.30
C ILE A 153 -1.49 -8.58 -24.21
N LEU A 154 -0.72 -7.53 -24.45
CA LEU A 154 0.16 -6.98 -23.42
C LEU A 154 -0.62 -6.52 -22.18
N VAL A 155 -1.77 -5.87 -22.36
CA VAL A 155 -2.66 -5.47 -21.25
C VAL A 155 -3.21 -6.69 -20.50
N ASP A 156 -3.69 -7.71 -21.21
CA ASP A 156 -4.16 -8.97 -20.60
C ASP A 156 -3.03 -9.66 -19.83
N LEU A 157 -1.82 -9.69 -20.37
CA LEU A 157 -0.64 -10.22 -19.68
C LEU A 157 -0.30 -9.46 -18.40
N ILE A 158 -0.43 -8.13 -18.36
CA ILE A 158 -0.28 -7.35 -17.12
C ILE A 158 -1.29 -7.82 -16.06
N ILE A 159 -2.55 -8.00 -16.45
CA ILE A 159 -3.61 -8.46 -15.54
C ILE A 159 -3.32 -9.87 -15.01
N GLN A 160 -2.93 -10.80 -15.90
CA GLN A 160 -2.58 -12.17 -15.50
C GLN A 160 -1.32 -12.21 -14.62
N ASN A 161 -0.36 -11.33 -14.88
CA ASN A 161 0.89 -11.27 -14.13
C ASN A 161 0.68 -10.95 -12.64
N PHE A 162 -0.38 -10.20 -12.30
CA PHE A 162 -0.75 -9.98 -10.89
C PHE A 162 -1.15 -11.28 -10.16
N GLN A 163 -1.60 -12.31 -10.88
CA GLN A 163 -1.96 -13.60 -10.29
C GLN A 163 -0.75 -14.54 -10.17
N ASN A 164 0.13 -14.56 -11.17
CA ASN A 164 1.35 -15.36 -11.17
C ASN A 164 2.46 -14.70 -11.98
N THR A 165 3.34 -14.02 -11.26
CA THR A 165 4.47 -13.21 -11.74
C THR A 165 5.56 -14.04 -12.42
N SER A 166 5.67 -15.32 -12.04
CA SER A 166 6.68 -16.24 -12.56
C SER A 166 6.26 -16.94 -13.86
N LYS A 167 4.97 -16.87 -14.21
CA LYS A 167 4.39 -17.65 -15.30
C LYS A 167 4.86 -17.18 -16.67
N VAL A 168 4.87 -15.87 -16.89
CA VAL A 168 5.34 -15.27 -18.13
C VAL A 168 6.85 -15.17 -18.08
N GLU A 169 7.53 -15.96 -18.91
CA GLU A 169 8.98 -16.01 -18.92
C GLU A 169 9.57 -14.85 -19.70
N LYS A 170 9.02 -14.57 -20.90
CA LYS A 170 9.43 -13.49 -21.83
C LYS A 170 8.23 -13.01 -22.63
N ILE A 171 8.25 -11.76 -23.06
CA ILE A 171 7.31 -11.21 -24.04
C ILE A 171 8.12 -10.77 -25.26
N LEU A 172 8.10 -11.56 -26.33
CA LEU A 172 8.96 -11.31 -27.49
C LEU A 172 8.27 -10.36 -28.48
N TYR A 173 9.03 -9.39 -28.97
CA TYR A 173 8.61 -8.46 -30.01
C TYR A 173 9.75 -8.22 -30.99
N ALA A 174 9.48 -8.32 -32.30
CA ALA A 174 10.47 -7.98 -33.31
C ALA A 174 10.33 -6.51 -33.75
N LYS A 175 11.29 -5.70 -33.31
CA LYS A 175 11.41 -4.28 -33.60
C LYS A 175 12.16 -4.07 -34.92
N THR A 176 11.59 -3.30 -35.85
CA THR A 176 12.28 -2.95 -37.10
C THR A 176 13.59 -2.20 -36.82
N ILE A 177 14.67 -2.60 -37.49
CA ILE A 177 15.97 -1.93 -37.45
C ILE A 177 16.21 -1.26 -38.82
N GLY A 178 16.46 0.06 -38.81
CA GLY A 178 16.73 0.81 -40.03
C GLY A 178 15.47 1.06 -40.87
N ASP A 179 15.65 1.23 -42.17
CA ASP A 179 14.55 1.45 -43.11
C ASP A 179 13.72 0.17 -43.29
N GLU A 180 12.39 0.30 -43.36
CA GLU A 180 11.46 -0.84 -43.56
C GLU A 180 11.79 -1.69 -44.79
N LYS A 181 12.52 -1.13 -45.77
CA LYS A 181 12.96 -1.82 -46.99
C LYS A 181 14.01 -2.90 -46.72
N GLU A 182 14.73 -2.83 -45.61
CA GLU A 182 15.81 -3.77 -45.29
C GLU A 182 15.30 -5.08 -44.68
N ASN A 183 14.04 -5.16 -44.24
CA ASN A 183 13.47 -6.34 -43.57
C ASN A 183 14.35 -6.91 -42.44
N LYS A 184 14.99 -6.03 -41.67
CA LYS A 184 15.80 -6.42 -40.50
C LYS A 184 15.04 -6.10 -39.23
N TYR A 185 15.01 -7.05 -38.31
CA TYR A 185 14.31 -6.89 -37.05
C TYR A 185 15.20 -7.33 -35.88
N GLU A 186 15.10 -6.62 -34.77
CA GLU A 186 15.69 -6.97 -33.48
C GLU A 186 14.60 -7.62 -32.63
N ILE A 187 14.81 -8.86 -32.20
CA ILE A 187 13.95 -9.50 -31.21
C ILE A 187 14.34 -8.94 -29.85
N ILE A 188 13.39 -8.23 -29.24
CA ILE A 188 13.52 -7.67 -27.89
C ILE A 188 12.53 -8.35 -26.94
N ASP A 189 12.88 -8.38 -25.66
CA ASP A 189 12.01 -8.84 -24.59
C ASP A 189 11.33 -7.64 -23.93
N LEU A 190 10.00 -7.67 -23.86
CA LEU A 190 9.15 -6.65 -23.25
C LEU A 190 8.69 -7.07 -21.84
N LYS A 191 9.23 -8.13 -21.25
CA LYS A 191 8.85 -8.58 -19.90
C LYS A 191 9.01 -7.48 -18.84
N ASP A 192 10.02 -6.62 -18.96
CA ASP A 192 10.27 -5.54 -18.00
C ASP A 192 9.05 -4.61 -17.81
N TYR A 193 8.17 -4.50 -18.82
CA TYR A 193 6.91 -3.75 -18.67
C TYR A 193 5.95 -4.36 -17.65
N LEU A 194 5.99 -5.68 -17.44
CA LEU A 194 5.22 -6.36 -16.39
C LEU A 194 5.74 -5.99 -15.00
N ASP A 195 7.06 -5.96 -14.82
CA ASP A 195 7.69 -5.54 -13.56
C ASP A 195 7.39 -4.07 -13.27
N ILE A 196 7.49 -3.20 -14.28
CA ILE A 196 7.11 -1.79 -14.17
C ILE A 196 5.65 -1.65 -13.72
N ALA A 197 4.73 -2.39 -14.33
CA ALA A 197 3.32 -2.37 -13.95
C ALA A 197 3.09 -2.84 -12.50
N ASN A 198 3.77 -3.91 -12.07
CA ASN A 198 3.72 -4.40 -10.69
C ASN A 198 4.20 -3.34 -9.69
N ILE A 199 5.33 -2.69 -9.96
CA ILE A 199 5.87 -1.63 -9.09
C ILE A 199 4.92 -0.44 -9.05
N MET A 200 4.41 0.00 -10.19
CA MET A 200 3.46 1.10 -10.27
C MET A 200 2.21 0.82 -9.44
N PHE A 201 1.70 -0.41 -9.49
CA PHE A 201 0.56 -0.83 -8.68
C PHE A 201 0.88 -0.82 -7.18
N VAL A 202 2.04 -1.34 -6.76
CA VAL A 202 2.47 -1.33 -5.35
C VAL A 202 2.61 0.10 -4.84
N VAL A 203 3.28 0.98 -5.60
CA VAL A 203 3.48 2.39 -5.25
C VAL A 203 2.15 3.13 -5.17
N SER A 204 1.27 2.92 -6.14
CA SER A 204 -0.05 3.56 -6.17
C SER A 204 -0.91 3.12 -4.99
N SER A 205 -0.91 1.81 -4.67
CA SER A 205 -1.62 1.26 -3.51
C SER A 205 -1.11 1.92 -2.22
N PHE A 206 0.21 1.95 -2.02
CA PHE A 206 0.80 2.57 -0.84
C PHE A 206 0.45 4.05 -0.70
N LYS A 207 0.51 4.85 -1.76
CA LYS A 207 0.15 6.28 -1.70
C LYS A 207 -1.34 6.48 -1.37
N HIS A 208 -2.19 5.58 -1.86
CA HIS A 208 -3.64 5.68 -1.69
C HIS A 208 -4.07 5.23 -0.28
N ASN A 209 -3.52 4.13 0.25
CA ASN A 209 -4.02 3.51 1.47
C ASN A 209 -2.93 3.06 2.46
N PHE A 210 -1.67 3.45 2.28
CA PHE A 210 -0.55 3.03 3.14
C PHE A 210 -0.27 1.53 3.23
N THR A 211 -0.94 0.69 2.45
CA THR A 211 -0.65 -0.76 2.38
C THR A 211 0.22 -1.07 1.17
N THR A 212 1.03 -2.11 1.28
CA THR A 212 1.73 -2.70 0.15
C THR A 212 0.99 -3.95 -0.31
N SER A 213 0.75 -4.07 -1.61
CA SER A 213 0.17 -5.29 -2.17
C SER A 213 1.20 -6.43 -2.16
N ASN A 214 0.75 -7.66 -1.92
CA ASN A 214 1.59 -8.88 -1.93
C ASN A 214 2.00 -9.35 -3.34
N ILE A 215 2.06 -8.44 -4.31
CA ILE A 215 2.47 -8.77 -5.68
C ILE A 215 3.99 -8.96 -5.69
N GLU A 216 4.43 -10.11 -6.19
CA GLU A 216 5.85 -10.38 -6.36
C GLU A 216 6.45 -9.46 -7.44
N VAL A 217 7.67 -8.99 -7.18
CA VAL A 217 8.48 -8.25 -8.16
C VAL A 217 9.77 -8.99 -8.38
N SER A 218 10.45 -8.71 -9.50
CA SER A 218 11.78 -9.26 -9.71
C SER A 218 12.75 -8.85 -8.60
N SER A 219 13.76 -9.70 -8.37
CA SER A 219 14.74 -9.52 -7.30
C SER A 219 15.46 -8.17 -7.35
N LYS A 220 15.56 -7.56 -8.53
CA LYS A 220 16.06 -6.20 -8.77
C LYS A 220 15.40 -5.17 -7.86
N TYR A 221 14.09 -5.28 -7.62
CA TYR A 221 13.30 -4.28 -6.88
C TYR A 221 13.02 -4.70 -5.43
N SER A 222 13.48 -5.87 -5.00
CA SER A 222 13.17 -6.44 -3.68
C SER A 222 13.58 -5.55 -2.50
N GLY A 223 14.75 -4.91 -2.56
CA GLY A 223 15.21 -3.98 -1.51
C GLY A 223 14.26 -2.80 -1.33
N PHE A 224 13.88 -2.16 -2.44
CA PHE A 224 12.91 -1.06 -2.45
C PHE A 224 11.54 -1.48 -1.90
N ILE A 225 11.00 -2.63 -2.36
CA ILE A 225 9.71 -3.13 -1.89
C ILE A 225 9.73 -3.45 -0.39
N ASN A 226 10.79 -4.09 0.11
CA ASN A 226 10.91 -4.40 1.53
C ASN A 226 10.93 -3.14 2.39
N SER A 227 11.69 -2.11 2.01
CA SER A 227 11.71 -0.83 2.72
C SER A 227 10.36 -0.10 2.65
N LEU A 228 9.62 -0.22 1.55
CA LEU A 228 8.26 0.31 1.45
C LEU A 228 7.28 -0.43 2.38
N CYS A 229 7.40 -1.76 2.48
CA CYS A 229 6.64 -2.58 3.44
C CYS A 229 6.95 -2.21 4.90
N GLU A 230 8.22 -1.92 5.24
CA GLU A 230 8.59 -1.45 6.57
C GLU A 230 7.91 -0.12 6.92
N VAL A 231 7.91 0.84 5.99
CA VAL A 231 7.19 2.12 6.18
C VAL A 231 5.69 1.91 6.34
N SER A 232 5.09 1.04 5.52
CA SER A 232 3.67 0.65 5.63
C SER A 232 3.36 0.09 7.03
N ASN A 233 4.17 -0.84 7.50
CA ASN A 233 4.00 -1.45 8.83
C ASN A 233 4.12 -0.42 9.96
N ASP A 234 5.11 0.48 9.90
CA ASP A 234 5.26 1.52 10.92
C ASP A 234 4.10 2.52 10.91
N LEU A 235 3.63 2.93 9.72
CA LEU A 235 2.46 3.81 9.60
C LEU A 235 1.21 3.16 10.19
N LEU A 236 0.88 1.93 9.76
CA LEU A 236 -0.36 1.25 10.17
C LEU A 236 -0.34 0.82 11.64
N SER A 237 0.84 0.51 12.20
CA SER A 237 1.03 0.24 13.63
C SER A 237 1.20 1.49 14.49
N LEU A 238 1.19 2.68 13.88
CA LEU A 238 1.44 3.97 14.54
C LEU A 238 2.81 4.04 15.24
N ASN A 239 3.81 3.32 14.75
CA ASN A 239 5.18 3.33 15.24
C ASN A 239 5.96 4.54 14.69
N ILE A 240 5.48 5.75 15.02
CA ILE A 240 6.02 7.01 14.50
C ILE A 240 7.50 7.15 14.87
N ASN A 241 7.91 6.74 16.06
CA ASN A 241 9.31 6.84 16.50
C ASN A 241 10.29 6.06 15.59
N HIS A 242 9.91 4.85 15.15
CA HIS A 242 10.73 4.08 14.22
C HIS A 242 10.64 4.64 12.79
N LEU A 243 9.44 5.05 12.35
CA LEU A 243 9.23 5.70 11.06
C LEU A 243 10.16 6.90 10.86
N THR A 244 10.33 7.71 11.91
CA THR A 244 10.93 9.04 11.84
C THR A 244 12.34 9.13 12.44
N LYS A 245 12.95 7.98 12.77
CA LYS A 245 14.23 7.92 13.48
C LYS A 245 15.35 8.62 12.69
N GLN A 246 15.98 9.61 13.30
CA GLN A 246 16.94 10.52 12.64
C GLN A 246 18.35 9.97 12.48
N ASP A 247 18.71 8.87 13.16
CA ASP A 247 20.02 8.20 13.04
C ASP A 247 20.24 7.50 11.69
N GLY A 248 19.32 7.69 10.74
CA GLY A 248 19.33 7.06 9.42
C GLY A 248 18.90 5.59 9.44
N GLN A 249 18.44 5.06 10.58
CA GLN A 249 17.89 3.72 10.72
C GLN A 249 16.36 3.68 10.64
N GLY A 250 15.68 4.82 10.63
CA GLY A 250 14.22 4.86 10.50
C GLY A 250 13.75 4.36 9.12
N SER A 251 12.60 3.71 9.09
CA SER A 251 12.08 3.06 7.87
C SER A 251 11.89 4.05 6.71
N ALA A 252 11.43 5.27 6.98
CA ALA A 252 11.27 6.29 5.94
C ALA A 252 12.63 6.72 5.35
N ASN A 253 13.65 6.94 6.19
CA ASN A 253 14.99 7.30 5.73
C ASN A 253 15.64 6.17 4.91
N LYS A 254 15.41 4.91 5.31
CA LYS A 254 15.85 3.73 4.56
C LYS A 254 15.18 3.66 3.18
N LEU A 255 13.85 3.81 3.12
CA LEU A 255 13.10 3.85 1.87
C LEU A 255 13.60 4.97 0.93
N LEU A 256 13.84 6.18 1.45
CA LEU A 256 14.34 7.30 0.65
C LEU A 256 15.72 7.00 0.03
N LYS A 257 16.62 6.34 0.78
CA LYS A 257 17.92 5.90 0.25
C LYS A 257 17.77 4.83 -0.83
N ASP A 258 16.89 3.85 -0.63
CA ASP A 258 16.65 2.79 -1.60
C ASP A 258 16.00 3.33 -2.89
N ILE A 259 15.10 4.32 -2.77
CA ILE A 259 14.54 5.04 -3.93
C ILE A 259 15.66 5.74 -4.70
N GLN A 260 16.53 6.50 -4.02
CA GLN A 260 17.62 7.21 -4.67
C GLN A 260 18.57 6.24 -5.40
N LYS A 261 18.97 5.16 -4.73
CA LYS A 261 19.82 4.13 -5.31
C LYS A 261 19.18 3.51 -6.56
N LEU A 262 17.90 3.17 -6.49
CA LEU A 262 17.18 2.61 -7.62
C LEU A 262 17.08 3.60 -8.80
N GLN A 263 16.86 4.89 -8.52
CA GLN A 263 16.86 5.93 -9.55
C GLN A 263 18.22 6.02 -10.26
N GLU A 264 19.32 6.05 -9.51
CA GLU A 264 20.67 6.08 -10.07
C GLU A 264 21.00 4.83 -10.91
N GLU A 265 20.50 3.65 -10.53
CA GLU A 265 20.63 2.40 -11.29
C GLU A 265 19.84 2.47 -12.60
N LEU A 266 18.58 2.92 -12.56
CA LEU A 266 17.72 3.04 -13.74
C LEU A 266 18.25 4.08 -14.74
N GLU A 267 18.78 5.22 -14.27
CA GLU A 267 19.37 6.25 -15.13
C GLU A 267 20.61 5.74 -15.89
N LYS A 268 21.43 4.90 -15.23
CA LYS A 268 22.58 4.26 -15.87
C LYS A 268 22.16 3.27 -16.95
N GLU A 269 21.12 2.48 -16.69
CA GLU A 269 20.58 1.49 -17.64
C GLU A 269 20.02 2.15 -18.91
N THR A 270 19.35 3.30 -18.77
CA THR A 270 18.74 4.00 -19.90
C THR A 270 19.68 4.97 -20.62
N GLN A 271 20.97 5.03 -20.25
CA GLN A 271 21.94 6.00 -20.77
C GLN A 271 21.44 7.45 -20.62
N ASN A 272 20.89 7.78 -19.45
CA ASN A 272 20.28 9.08 -19.13
C ASN A 272 19.02 9.44 -19.95
N LYS A 273 18.33 8.46 -20.55
CA LYS A 273 16.94 8.64 -21.03
C LYS A 273 15.96 8.41 -19.86
N GLU A 274 14.79 9.05 -19.88
CA GLU A 274 13.82 8.87 -18.80
C GLU A 274 13.25 7.43 -18.80
N HIS A 275 13.55 6.68 -17.73
CA HIS A 275 12.90 5.42 -17.43
C HIS A 275 11.50 5.70 -16.84
N PHE A 276 10.49 4.89 -17.20
CA PHE A 276 9.09 5.09 -16.79
C PHE A 276 8.86 5.16 -15.28
N LEU A 277 9.75 4.56 -14.49
CA LEU A 277 9.69 4.56 -13.02
C LEU A 277 10.33 5.79 -12.36
N ILE A 278 11.13 6.61 -13.06
CA ILE A 278 11.87 7.71 -12.41
C ILE A 278 10.91 8.71 -11.76
N ASN A 279 9.92 9.21 -12.50
CA ASN A 279 8.97 10.19 -11.99
C ASN A 279 8.08 9.61 -10.88
N PRO A 280 7.46 8.42 -11.04
CA PRO A 280 6.73 7.77 -9.94
C PRO A 280 7.55 7.59 -8.65
N LEU A 281 8.84 7.27 -8.77
CA LEU A 281 9.75 7.15 -7.63
C LEU A 281 10.07 8.51 -6.99
N LYS A 282 10.23 9.57 -7.80
CA LYS A 282 10.38 10.96 -7.28
C LYS A 282 9.13 11.38 -6.51
N ASP A 283 7.96 11.18 -7.10
CA ASP A 283 6.67 11.51 -6.48
C ASP A 283 6.46 10.72 -5.18
N LEU A 284 6.91 9.45 -5.12
CA LEU A 284 6.88 8.65 -3.90
C LEU A 284 7.86 9.20 -2.85
N ALA A 285 9.07 9.58 -3.24
CA ALA A 285 10.04 10.15 -2.31
C ALA A 285 9.54 11.47 -1.71
N GLU A 286 8.93 12.34 -2.51
CA GLU A 286 8.30 13.58 -2.03
C GLU A 286 7.14 13.30 -1.08
N PHE A 287 6.28 12.33 -1.42
CA PHE A 287 5.20 11.88 -0.55
C PHE A 287 5.74 11.40 0.81
N VAL A 288 6.74 10.52 0.82
CA VAL A 288 7.34 9.98 2.06
C VAL A 288 8.03 11.09 2.86
N LYS A 289 8.74 12.03 2.21
CA LYS A 289 9.31 13.21 2.89
C LYS A 289 8.22 14.03 3.57
N GLY A 290 7.05 14.20 2.93
CA GLY A 290 5.89 14.86 3.53
C GLY A 290 5.42 14.19 4.82
N LEU A 291 5.42 12.85 4.88
CA LEU A 291 5.03 12.09 6.08
C LEU A 291 5.98 12.27 7.26
N ILE A 292 7.24 12.59 7.00
CA ILE A 292 8.29 12.71 8.02
C ILE A 292 8.82 14.14 8.23
N ASN A 293 8.20 15.14 7.60
CA ASN A 293 8.65 16.52 7.70
C ASN A 293 8.17 17.17 9.00
N PHE A 294 8.98 17.01 10.05
CA PHE A 294 8.72 17.62 11.37
C PHE A 294 9.61 18.82 11.66
N GLU A 295 10.37 19.30 10.67
CA GLU A 295 11.27 20.42 10.92
C GLU A 295 10.47 21.66 11.33
N GLY A 296 10.79 22.19 12.52
CA GLY A 296 10.08 23.32 13.12
C GLY A 296 8.69 23.00 13.70
N LYS A 297 8.18 21.77 13.59
CA LYS A 297 6.88 21.36 14.13
C LYS A 297 6.99 20.76 15.52
N LYS A 298 6.03 21.09 16.38
CA LYS A 298 5.87 20.45 17.69
C LYS A 298 5.19 19.10 17.51
N TYR A 299 5.48 18.13 18.38
CA TYR A 299 4.91 16.77 18.31
C TYR A 299 3.39 16.76 18.13
N TYR A 300 2.63 17.60 18.83
CA TYR A 300 1.17 17.62 18.66
C TYR A 300 0.75 18.01 17.23
N GLN A 301 1.45 18.94 16.58
CA GLN A 301 1.15 19.34 15.19
C GLN A 301 1.39 18.18 14.23
N THR A 302 2.49 17.45 14.45
CA THR A 302 2.79 16.22 13.71
C THR A 302 1.67 15.18 13.84
N TYR A 303 1.23 14.88 15.06
CA TYR A 303 0.18 13.89 15.29
C TYR A 303 -1.17 14.34 14.72
N LEU A 304 -1.47 15.64 14.74
CA LEU A 304 -2.66 16.20 14.09
C LEU A 304 -2.62 16.02 12.57
N GLU A 305 -1.53 16.42 11.92
CA GLU A 305 -1.40 16.29 10.47
C GLU A 305 -1.49 14.82 10.02
N LEU A 306 -0.84 13.91 10.76
CA LEU A 306 -1.00 12.47 10.49
C LEU A 306 -2.44 12.02 10.70
N SER A 307 -3.12 12.50 11.74
CA SER A 307 -4.54 12.17 11.97
C SER A 307 -5.42 12.56 10.79
N GLU A 308 -5.21 13.75 10.20
CA GLU A 308 -5.92 14.21 9.01
C GLU A 308 -5.60 13.37 7.78
N ILE A 309 -4.32 13.07 7.56
CA ILE A 309 -3.86 12.24 6.46
C ILE A 309 -4.50 10.83 6.48
N PHE A 310 -4.64 10.23 7.67
CA PHE A 310 -5.31 8.94 7.86
C PHE A 310 -6.84 9.06 7.74
N TYR A 311 -7.42 10.18 8.17
CA TYR A 311 -8.85 10.48 8.02
C TYR A 311 -9.27 10.57 6.55
N GLU A 312 -8.50 11.31 5.74
CA GLU A 312 -8.72 11.46 4.30
C GLU A 312 -8.68 10.13 3.54
N ARG A 313 -7.98 9.13 4.11
CA ARG A 313 -7.81 7.78 3.56
C ARG A 313 -8.71 6.73 4.21
N ASP A 314 -9.73 7.16 4.95
CA ASP A 314 -10.72 6.27 5.59
C ASP A 314 -10.15 5.33 6.68
N TYR A 315 -8.93 5.60 7.17
CA TYR A 315 -8.35 4.91 8.33
C TYR A 315 -8.82 5.54 9.64
N LEU A 316 -10.12 5.44 9.90
CA LEU A 316 -10.81 6.15 10.98
C LEU A 316 -10.27 5.81 12.38
N ILE A 317 -9.91 4.55 12.63
CA ILE A 317 -9.34 4.11 13.92
C ILE A 317 -7.94 4.70 14.15
N ASN A 318 -7.08 4.66 13.13
CA ASN A 318 -5.74 5.25 13.20
C ASN A 318 -5.82 6.77 13.34
N SER A 319 -6.71 7.41 12.59
CA SER A 319 -6.96 8.85 12.65
C SER A 319 -7.34 9.30 14.07
N ILE A 320 -8.36 8.68 14.68
CA ILE A 320 -8.81 9.06 16.01
C ILE A 320 -7.78 8.75 17.10
N ALA A 321 -6.97 7.69 16.93
CA ALA A 321 -5.87 7.38 17.82
C ALA A 321 -4.77 8.45 17.77
N LEU A 322 -4.36 8.86 16.57
CA LEU A 322 -3.40 9.94 16.35
C LEU A 322 -3.93 11.29 16.86
N LEU A 323 -5.22 11.59 16.67
CA LEU A 323 -5.84 12.81 17.22
C LEU A 323 -5.78 12.83 18.75
N CYS A 324 -6.01 11.68 19.37
CA CYS A 324 -5.89 11.53 20.81
C CYS A 324 -4.46 11.85 21.28
N GLU A 325 -3.45 11.25 20.65
CA GLU A 325 -2.03 11.54 20.92
C GLU A 325 -1.69 13.02 20.71
N SER A 326 -2.20 13.63 19.64
CA SER A 326 -2.04 15.06 19.39
C SER A 326 -2.55 15.91 20.57
N ALA A 327 -3.80 15.70 20.98
CA ALA A 327 -4.40 16.44 22.09
C ALA A 327 -3.58 16.31 23.38
N ARG A 328 -3.06 15.10 23.64
CA ARG A 328 -2.21 14.79 24.79
C ARG A 328 -0.87 15.53 24.74
N TYR A 329 -0.18 15.50 23.60
CA TYR A 329 1.07 16.24 23.40
C TYR A 329 0.88 17.76 23.48
N PHE A 330 -0.27 18.28 23.04
CA PHE A 330 -0.58 19.70 23.16
C PHE A 330 -0.69 20.12 24.62
N ILE A 331 -1.49 19.38 25.41
CA ILE A 331 -1.65 19.63 26.85
C ILE A 331 -0.29 19.61 27.53
N LYS A 332 0.53 18.58 27.27
CA LYS A 332 1.91 18.48 27.79
C LYS A 332 2.74 19.71 27.43
N THR A 333 2.69 20.12 26.16
CA THR A 333 3.49 21.26 25.67
C THR A 333 3.09 22.57 26.34
N GLN A 334 1.79 22.82 26.52
CA GLN A 334 1.32 24.03 27.19
C GLN A 334 1.62 24.02 28.68
N LEU A 335 1.48 22.87 29.35
CA LEU A 335 1.88 22.74 30.75
C LEU A 335 3.36 23.07 30.95
N LYS A 336 4.26 22.56 30.12
CA LYS A 336 5.70 22.90 30.18
C LYS A 336 5.96 24.39 29.96
N ARG A 337 5.17 25.07 29.11
CA ARG A 337 5.30 26.51 28.85
C ARG A 337 4.82 27.36 30.03
N GLU A 338 3.78 26.91 30.72
CA GLU A 338 3.04 27.74 31.68
C GLU A 338 3.40 27.44 33.14
N CYS A 339 4.05 26.32 33.43
CA CYS A 339 4.45 25.91 34.78
C CYS A 339 5.87 26.36 35.16
N SER A 340 6.16 26.41 36.46
CA SER A 340 7.49 26.69 37.00
C SER A 340 8.49 25.59 36.61
N GLU A 341 9.78 25.94 36.54
CA GLU A 341 10.88 25.03 36.17
C GLU A 341 10.92 23.77 37.06
N ASP A 342 10.62 23.92 38.35
CA ASP A 342 10.58 22.83 39.32
C ASP A 342 9.46 21.81 39.03
N LEU A 343 8.34 22.29 38.49
CA LEU A 343 7.21 21.46 38.13
C LEU A 343 7.39 20.79 36.75
N THR A 344 8.03 21.50 35.82
CA THR A 344 8.49 20.92 34.53
C THR A 344 9.44 19.76 34.78
N ASN A 345 10.43 19.92 35.68
CA ASN A 345 11.36 18.87 36.07
C ASN A 345 10.66 17.67 36.74
N LYS A 346 9.59 17.91 37.51
CA LYS A 346 8.75 16.84 38.09
C LYS A 346 7.96 16.09 37.02
N ILE A 347 7.38 16.80 36.05
CA ILE A 347 6.70 16.17 34.90
C ILE A 347 7.68 15.31 34.10
N GLU A 348 8.90 15.81 33.85
CA GLU A 348 9.94 15.08 33.12
C GLU A 348 10.46 13.86 33.89
N SER A 349 10.69 13.97 35.20
CA SER A 349 11.11 12.80 36.00
C SER A 349 10.02 11.73 36.15
N ILE A 350 8.74 12.11 36.03
CA ILE A 350 7.64 11.15 35.93
C ILE A 350 7.64 10.47 34.54
N GLU A 351 7.98 11.17 33.47
CA GLU A 351 8.07 10.60 32.11
C GLU A 351 9.20 9.57 31.98
N ASP A 352 10.35 9.82 32.60
CA ASP A 352 11.48 8.88 32.56
C ASP A 352 11.18 7.57 33.32
N ASN A 353 10.16 7.57 34.18
CA ASN A 353 9.82 6.46 35.08
C ASN A 353 8.46 5.80 34.81
N LEU A 354 7.63 6.33 33.90
CA LEU A 354 6.31 5.78 33.56
C LEU A 354 6.32 5.21 32.14
N ASP A 355 5.61 4.09 31.95
CA ASP A 355 5.26 3.68 30.58
C ASP A 355 4.28 4.69 29.97
N THR A 356 4.16 4.69 28.63
CA THR A 356 3.31 5.63 27.90
C THR A 356 1.87 5.65 28.44
N TYR A 357 1.32 4.51 28.85
CA TYR A 357 -0.05 4.38 29.37
C TYR A 357 -0.23 5.00 30.77
N GLU A 358 0.77 4.95 31.64
CA GLU A 358 0.69 5.58 32.96
C GLU A 358 0.83 7.12 32.86
N THR A 359 1.65 7.62 31.94
CA THR A 359 1.69 9.06 31.58
C THR A 359 0.33 9.55 31.08
N LEU A 360 -0.38 8.73 30.30
CA LEU A 360 -1.73 9.01 29.79
C LEU A 360 -2.80 9.11 30.90
N ARG A 361 -2.70 8.24 31.91
CA ARG A 361 -3.61 8.26 33.07
C ARG A 361 -3.39 9.47 33.97
N PHE A 362 -2.15 9.95 34.05
CA PHE A 362 -1.79 11.14 34.79
C PHE A 362 -2.44 12.41 34.20
N PHE A 363 -2.27 12.65 32.90
CA PHE A 363 -2.84 13.85 32.25
C PHE A 363 -4.36 13.81 32.11
N SER A 364 -4.97 12.64 31.87
CA SER A 364 -6.43 12.49 31.93
C SER A 364 -6.99 12.70 33.35
N GLY A 365 -6.21 12.38 34.39
CA GLY A 365 -6.52 12.75 35.77
C GLY A 365 -6.58 14.25 35.97
N LEU A 366 -5.62 15.00 35.42
CA LEU A 366 -5.59 16.47 35.45
C LEU A 366 -6.79 17.09 34.71
N SER A 367 -7.18 16.52 33.56
CA SER A 367 -8.42 16.85 32.83
C SER A 367 -9.67 16.78 33.71
N ARG A 368 -9.83 15.65 34.40
CA ARG A 368 -11.02 15.34 35.23
C ARG A 368 -11.09 16.18 36.50
N ILE A 369 -9.95 16.67 36.98
CA ILE A 369 -9.87 17.62 38.08
C ILE A 369 -10.51 18.97 37.69
N ALA A 370 -10.47 19.39 36.42
CA ALA A 370 -11.14 20.61 35.94
C ALA A 370 -12.68 20.46 35.89
N LYS A 371 -13.22 19.28 35.56
CA LYS A 371 -14.68 18.99 35.44
C LYS A 371 -15.49 19.09 36.74
N ASN A 372 -14.90 18.77 37.89
CA ASN A 372 -15.66 18.52 39.12
C ASN A 372 -15.96 19.76 39.99
N ARG A 373 -15.80 20.99 39.46
CA ARG A 373 -16.00 22.21 40.26
C ARG A 373 -17.31 22.95 39.96
N ASP A 374 -17.95 22.74 38.82
CA ASP A 374 -19.08 23.58 38.40
C ASP A 374 -20.45 23.18 38.96
N GLY A 375 -20.54 22.19 39.87
CA GLY A 375 -21.80 21.77 40.49
C GLY A 375 -22.91 21.33 39.51
N ASN A 376 -22.63 21.34 38.20
CA ASN A 376 -23.56 21.08 37.12
C ASN A 376 -22.98 20.00 36.22
N TYR A 377 -22.87 18.80 36.77
CA TYR A 377 -22.92 17.60 35.95
C TYR A 377 -24.33 17.52 35.34
N ILE A 378 -24.45 17.74 34.03
CA ILE A 378 -25.68 17.40 33.30
C ILE A 378 -25.60 15.90 33.03
N GLU A 379 -26.47 15.11 33.66
CA GLU A 379 -26.61 13.67 33.40
C GLU A 379 -26.71 13.41 31.90
N ASP A 380 -25.91 12.49 31.36
CA ASP A 380 -26.23 11.88 30.08
C ASP A 380 -27.50 11.03 30.29
N PRO A 381 -28.65 11.39 29.70
CA PRO A 381 -29.90 10.65 29.91
C PRO A 381 -29.83 9.22 29.35
N ARG A 382 -28.77 8.87 28.63
CA ARG A 382 -28.58 7.58 27.96
C ARG A 382 -27.68 6.61 28.73
N ASP A 383 -27.08 7.00 29.86
CA ASP A 383 -26.28 6.11 30.71
C ASP A 383 -26.99 5.79 32.04
N PRO A 384 -27.58 4.58 32.19
CA PRO A 384 -28.27 4.17 33.42
C PRO A 384 -27.35 3.94 34.62
N ASN A 385 -26.02 4.02 34.46
CA ASN A 385 -25.03 3.84 35.54
C ASN A 385 -24.38 5.15 36.02
N SER A 386 -24.76 6.31 35.48
CA SER A 386 -24.23 7.63 35.88
C SER A 386 -24.33 7.89 37.39
N SER A 387 -25.38 7.38 38.05
CA SER A 387 -25.58 7.52 39.50
C SER A 387 -24.57 6.77 40.38
N GLN A 388 -23.89 5.74 39.87
CA GLN A 388 -22.85 5.01 40.63
C GLN A 388 -21.50 5.74 40.64
N TYR A 389 -21.26 6.64 39.69
CA TYR A 389 -20.05 7.47 39.64
C TYR A 389 -20.20 8.73 40.50
N LEU A 390 -21.40 9.28 40.62
CA LEU A 390 -21.74 10.44 41.48
C LEU A 390 -21.32 10.28 42.95
N SER A 391 -21.55 9.13 43.57
CA SER A 391 -21.18 8.89 44.98
C SER A 391 -19.67 8.67 45.21
N LYS A 392 -18.92 8.38 44.14
CA LYS A 392 -17.46 8.19 44.21
C LYS A 392 -16.68 9.50 44.09
N PHE A 393 -17.27 10.56 43.55
CA PHE A 393 -16.51 11.76 43.15
C PHE A 393 -17.18 13.09 43.52
N ALA A 394 -18.00 13.17 44.57
CA ALA A 394 -18.48 14.46 45.09
C ALA A 394 -17.33 15.22 45.80
N TRP A 395 -16.95 16.42 45.29
CA TRP A 395 -15.80 17.21 45.77
C TRP A 395 -16.16 18.33 46.77
N SER A 396 -17.44 18.67 46.89
CA SER A 396 -18.05 19.60 47.86
C SER A 396 -19.29 18.95 48.49
N GLU A 397 -19.68 19.40 49.69
CA GLU A 397 -21.02 19.09 50.20
C GLU A 397 -22.04 19.82 49.33
N GLU A 398 -22.79 19.06 48.53
CA GLU A 398 -23.83 19.63 47.67
C GLU A 398 -25.20 19.03 47.98
N ARG A 399 -26.20 19.91 47.87
CA ARG A 399 -27.61 19.52 47.91
C ARG A 399 -28.06 19.32 46.48
N VAL A 400 -28.37 18.08 46.14
CA VAL A 400 -28.80 17.70 44.79
C VAL A 400 -30.24 17.24 44.85
N ILE A 401 -31.08 17.71 43.93
CA ILE A 401 -32.47 17.27 43.82
C ILE A 401 -32.50 16.04 42.91
N ILE A 402 -32.76 14.88 43.51
CA ILE A 402 -32.85 13.60 42.79
C ILE A 402 -34.31 13.17 42.81
N ARG A 403 -34.93 13.06 41.62
CA ARG A 403 -36.35 12.69 41.44
C ARG A 403 -37.29 13.54 42.29
N GLY A 404 -37.08 14.85 42.30
CA GLY A 404 -37.91 15.82 43.03
C GLY A 404 -37.71 15.83 44.55
N LYS A 405 -36.69 15.14 45.09
CA LYS A 405 -36.33 15.17 46.51
C LYS A 405 -34.90 15.67 46.71
N GLU A 406 -34.74 16.67 47.57
CA GLU A 406 -33.45 17.21 47.97
C GLU A 406 -32.68 16.15 48.80
N ARG A 407 -31.46 15.81 48.37
CA ARG A 407 -30.54 14.92 49.09
C ARG A 407 -29.20 15.62 49.28
N ARG A 408 -28.62 15.45 50.47
CA ARG A 408 -27.27 15.91 50.80
C ARG A 408 -26.27 14.80 50.45
N ILE A 409 -25.30 15.09 49.61
CA ILE A 409 -24.20 14.18 49.28
C ILE A 409 -22.96 14.67 50.03
N GLU A 410 -22.45 13.87 50.95
CA GLU A 410 -21.23 14.19 51.71
C GLU A 410 -19.98 13.93 50.86
N ALA A 411 -19.07 14.91 50.81
CA ALA A 411 -17.80 14.79 50.11
C ALA A 411 -16.91 13.73 50.78
N ASN A 412 -16.59 12.66 50.06
CA ASN A 412 -15.80 11.56 50.63
C ASN A 412 -14.30 11.89 50.57
N GLU A 413 -13.77 12.54 51.61
CA GLU A 413 -12.35 12.93 51.73
C GLU A 413 -11.36 11.79 51.45
N LYS A 414 -11.75 10.52 51.72
CA LYS A 414 -10.92 9.35 51.42
C LYS A 414 -10.71 9.10 49.91
N VAL A 415 -11.64 9.51 49.06
CA VAL A 415 -11.52 9.34 47.59
C VAL A 415 -10.74 10.49 46.98
N LYS A 416 -10.96 11.72 47.48
CA LYS A 416 -10.14 12.91 47.22
C LYS A 416 -8.64 12.61 47.41
N ASN A 417 -8.33 12.02 48.57
CA ASN A 417 -6.99 11.60 48.94
C ASN A 417 -6.49 10.36 48.20
N ARG A 418 -7.31 9.63 47.44
CA ARG A 418 -6.89 8.43 46.68
C ARG A 418 -6.55 8.76 45.24
N VAL A 419 -7.36 9.60 44.58
CA VAL A 419 -7.07 10.06 43.22
C VAL A 419 -5.80 10.91 43.22
N ILE A 420 -5.71 11.88 44.13
CA ILE A 420 -4.53 12.77 44.24
C ILE A 420 -3.28 11.99 44.68
N LYS A 421 -3.39 11.01 45.59
CA LYS A 421 -2.26 10.18 46.06
C LYS A 421 -1.81 9.14 45.03
N ASN A 422 -2.67 8.76 44.10
CA ASN A 422 -2.31 7.88 42.98
C ASN A 422 -1.72 8.67 41.81
N THR A 423 -2.07 9.96 41.65
CA THR A 423 -1.55 10.84 40.59
C THR A 423 -0.27 11.58 41.01
N PHE A 424 -0.09 11.87 42.30
CA PHE A 424 1.13 12.44 42.88
C PHE A 424 1.57 11.55 44.04
N GLN A 425 2.52 10.65 43.79
CA GLN A 425 2.93 9.64 44.78
C GLN A 425 3.66 10.21 46.01
N ASN A 426 3.99 11.51 46.05
CA ASN A 426 4.65 12.13 47.20
C ASN A 426 3.77 13.16 47.91
N ARG A 427 3.39 12.82 49.16
CA ARG A 427 2.59 13.63 50.10
C ARG A 427 3.20 15.01 50.40
N ASP A 428 4.49 15.22 50.15
CA ASP A 428 5.18 16.47 50.49
C ASP A 428 4.93 17.60 49.47
N SER A 429 4.29 17.32 48.34
CA SER A 429 4.00 18.30 47.28
C SER A 429 2.57 18.87 47.30
N GLN A 430 1.69 18.38 48.17
CA GLN A 430 0.28 18.77 48.21
C GLN A 430 0.03 20.18 48.79
N ASN A 431 1.08 20.85 49.29
CA ASN A 431 1.07 22.19 49.84
C ASN A 431 2.03 23.17 49.12
N SER A 432 2.58 22.82 47.95
CA SER A 432 3.43 23.77 47.23
C SER A 432 2.58 24.77 46.45
N ASP A 433 3.01 26.04 46.44
CA ASP A 433 2.42 27.09 45.63
C ASP A 433 2.31 26.68 44.15
N ASP A 434 3.20 25.81 43.66
CA ASP A 434 3.16 25.27 42.29
C ASP A 434 1.91 24.45 41.98
N TYR A 435 1.37 23.68 42.94
CA TYR A 435 0.13 22.93 42.73
C TYR A 435 -1.07 23.87 42.59
N ASN A 436 -1.11 24.95 43.38
CA ASN A 436 -2.15 25.95 43.28
C ASN A 436 -2.03 26.79 41.99
N VAL A 437 -0.81 27.08 41.53
CA VAL A 437 -0.56 27.75 40.24
C VAL A 437 -0.97 26.89 39.05
N LEU A 438 -0.61 25.60 39.03
CA LEU A 438 -1.11 24.61 38.06
C LEU A 438 -2.64 24.57 38.05
N ARG A 439 -3.21 24.49 39.25
CA ARG A 439 -4.64 24.41 39.48
C ARG A 439 -5.33 25.65 38.95
N GLU A 440 -4.86 26.86 39.22
CA GLU A 440 -5.45 28.10 38.71
C GLU A 440 -5.35 28.23 37.19
N LYS A 441 -4.23 27.84 36.58
CA LYS A 441 -4.03 27.92 35.13
C LYS A 441 -4.79 26.84 34.35
N CYS A 442 -4.82 25.61 34.86
CA CYS A 442 -5.61 24.52 34.27
C CYS A 442 -7.13 24.69 34.48
N MET A 443 -7.55 25.44 35.51
CA MET A 443 -8.96 25.67 35.88
C MET A 443 -9.54 27.01 35.40
N ALA A 444 -8.85 27.76 34.53
CA ALA A 444 -9.51 28.86 33.83
C ALA A 444 -10.60 28.26 32.92
N ILE A 445 -11.87 28.45 33.28
CA ILE A 445 -13.07 27.80 32.69
C ILE A 445 -13.18 27.98 31.16
N ASN A 446 -12.47 28.97 30.59
CA ASN A 446 -12.40 29.22 29.14
C ASN A 446 -10.98 29.12 28.54
N GLY A 447 -10.01 28.60 29.31
CA GLY A 447 -8.64 28.40 28.83
C GLY A 447 -8.52 27.23 27.87
N THR A 448 -7.66 27.37 26.86
CA THR A 448 -7.42 26.37 25.81
C THR A 448 -7.06 25.00 26.34
N LEU A 449 -6.30 24.94 27.44
CA LEU A 449 -5.95 23.68 28.10
C LEU A 449 -7.21 22.91 28.54
N SER A 450 -8.17 23.59 29.16
CA SER A 450 -9.45 23.00 29.59
C SER A 450 -10.26 22.50 28.38
N LYS A 451 -10.36 23.33 27.32
CA LYS A 451 -11.07 22.99 26.09
C LYS A 451 -10.48 21.75 25.38
N VAL A 452 -9.15 21.70 25.20
CA VAL A 452 -8.47 20.53 24.60
C VAL A 452 -8.63 19.29 25.48
N SER A 453 -8.58 19.46 26.79
CA SER A 453 -8.69 18.35 27.74
C SER A 453 -10.07 17.69 27.72
N MET A 454 -11.13 18.51 27.67
CA MET A 454 -12.50 18.00 27.48
C MET A 454 -12.66 17.28 26.13
N LEU A 455 -12.11 17.87 25.07
CA LEU A 455 -12.18 17.27 23.74
C LEU A 455 -11.39 15.95 23.67
N SER A 456 -10.27 15.83 24.38
CA SER A 456 -9.46 14.61 24.46
C SER A 456 -10.23 13.45 25.10
N ASP A 457 -11.01 13.70 26.16
CA ASP A 457 -11.92 12.70 26.74
C ASP A 457 -12.97 12.25 25.71
N GLU A 458 -13.60 13.21 24.99
CA GLU A 458 -14.59 12.90 23.97
C GLU A 458 -14.01 12.07 22.81
N ILE A 459 -12.77 12.37 22.41
CA ILE A 459 -12.00 11.63 21.39
C ILE A 459 -11.70 10.21 21.88
N ASP A 460 -11.25 10.04 23.13
CA ASP A 460 -10.93 8.73 23.71
C ASP A 460 -12.18 7.85 23.83
N ASP A 461 -13.31 8.42 24.27
CA ASP A 461 -14.59 7.75 24.34
C ASP A 461 -15.07 7.32 22.95
N LEU A 462 -14.93 8.18 21.94
CA LEU A 462 -15.25 7.85 20.55
C LEU A 462 -14.34 6.72 20.04
N ARG A 463 -13.03 6.79 20.26
CA ARG A 463 -12.09 5.70 19.92
C ARG A 463 -12.50 4.38 20.57
N ASN A 464 -12.81 4.38 21.86
CA ASN A 464 -13.20 3.17 22.59
C ASN A 464 -14.54 2.61 22.05
N LYS A 465 -15.51 3.46 21.72
CA LYS A 465 -16.75 3.04 21.03
C LYS A 465 -16.48 2.43 19.65
N LEU A 466 -15.50 2.96 18.90
CA LEU A 466 -15.10 2.45 17.59
C LEU A 466 -14.37 1.10 17.65
N VAL A 467 -13.65 0.82 18.74
CA VAL A 467 -13.04 -0.49 18.96
C VAL A 467 -14.08 -1.55 19.37
N HIS A 468 -15.22 -1.12 19.92
CA HIS A 468 -16.28 -1.99 20.41
C HIS A 468 -17.55 -1.99 19.53
N ILE A 469 -17.43 -1.66 18.23
CA ILE A 469 -18.59 -1.29 17.38
C ILE A 469 -19.76 -2.27 17.45
N ASN A 470 -20.88 -1.66 17.77
CA ASN A 470 -22.26 -2.11 17.60
C ASN A 470 -22.63 -1.98 16.11
N PRO A 471 -23.14 -3.04 15.43
CA PRO A 471 -23.35 -3.09 13.97
C PRO A 471 -24.34 -2.08 13.36
N ASN A 472 -24.82 -1.10 14.12
CA ASN A 472 -25.89 -0.17 13.73
C ASN A 472 -25.43 1.26 13.38
N ASN A 473 -24.14 1.59 13.53
CA ASN A 473 -23.63 2.91 13.13
C ASN A 473 -23.17 2.87 11.67
N ASP A 474 -23.69 3.80 10.87
CA ASP A 474 -23.27 4.03 9.48
C ASP A 474 -21.84 4.58 9.43
N PHE A 475 -21.06 4.15 8.43
CA PHE A 475 -19.67 4.56 8.23
C PHE A 475 -19.55 6.07 8.06
N ASP A 476 -20.48 6.67 7.30
CA ASP A 476 -20.51 8.11 7.03
C ASP A 476 -20.75 8.93 8.31
N GLU A 477 -21.58 8.42 9.22
CA GLU A 477 -21.85 9.08 10.51
C GLU A 477 -20.61 9.02 11.43
N ILE A 478 -19.90 7.90 11.46
CA ILE A 478 -18.62 7.79 12.18
C ILE A 478 -17.60 8.77 11.61
N LYS A 479 -17.45 8.79 10.28
CA LYS A 479 -16.52 9.68 9.58
C LYS A 479 -16.83 11.14 9.90
N LYS A 480 -18.11 11.53 9.85
CA LYS A 480 -18.56 12.87 10.24
C LYS A 480 -18.20 13.22 11.70
N GLN A 481 -18.46 12.32 12.64
CA GLN A 481 -18.12 12.55 14.06
C GLN A 481 -16.63 12.75 14.27
N ILE A 482 -15.77 11.99 13.59
CA ILE A 482 -14.32 12.17 13.67
C ILE A 482 -13.91 13.53 13.10
N ASN A 483 -14.46 13.92 11.95
CA ASN A 483 -14.20 15.22 11.35
C ASN A 483 -14.56 16.37 12.28
N GLU A 484 -15.72 16.30 12.94
CA GLU A 484 -16.14 17.29 13.94
C GLU A 484 -15.13 17.42 15.09
N LYS A 485 -14.51 16.31 15.52
CA LYS A 485 -13.45 16.35 16.55
C LYS A 485 -12.15 16.97 16.02
N ILE A 486 -11.75 16.65 14.79
CA ILE A 486 -10.56 17.23 14.14
C ILE A 486 -10.73 18.76 14.04
N GLU A 487 -11.84 19.23 13.47
CA GLU A 487 -12.07 20.66 13.26
C GLU A 487 -12.19 21.43 14.59
N ARG A 488 -12.95 20.89 15.56
CA ARG A 488 -13.04 21.50 16.89
C ARG A 488 -11.67 21.56 17.58
N TYR A 489 -10.82 20.54 17.41
CA TYR A 489 -9.48 20.53 17.98
C TYR A 489 -8.60 21.63 17.34
N LYS A 490 -8.63 21.76 16.01
CA LYS A 490 -7.94 22.84 15.28
C LYS A 490 -8.36 24.22 15.74
N GLU A 491 -9.67 24.46 15.87
CA GLU A 491 -10.21 25.73 16.36
C GLU A 491 -9.61 26.08 17.73
N ILE A 492 -9.63 25.13 18.66
CA ILE A 492 -9.12 25.34 20.02
C ILE A 492 -7.61 25.64 20.02
N ILE A 493 -6.79 24.86 19.30
CA ILE A 493 -5.33 25.07 19.34
C ILE A 493 -4.90 26.35 18.60
N ASN A 494 -5.67 26.79 17.60
CA ASN A 494 -5.41 28.00 16.84
C ASN A 494 -5.82 29.28 17.61
N GLU A 495 -6.81 29.21 18.51
CA GLU A 495 -7.17 30.33 19.39
C GLU A 495 -6.01 30.80 20.29
N ASP A 496 -5.03 29.92 20.55
CA ASP A 496 -3.94 30.14 21.53
C ASP A 496 -2.53 29.98 20.96
N THR A 497 -2.42 29.81 19.63
CA THR A 497 -1.14 29.97 18.95
C THR A 497 -0.91 31.46 18.78
N PRO A 498 0.14 32.07 19.36
CA PRO A 498 0.43 33.46 19.05
C PRO A 498 0.66 33.56 17.55
N THR A 499 -0.18 34.30 16.82
CA THR A 499 0.24 34.90 15.56
C THR A 499 1.46 35.75 15.89
N ASN A 500 2.56 35.49 15.20
CA ASN A 500 3.85 36.19 15.30
C ASN A 500 3.74 37.68 15.63
#